data_AF-A0A553PMR1-F1
#
_entry.id   AF-A0A553PMR1-F1
#
_cell.length_a   1.000
_cell.length_b   1.000
_cell.length_c   1.000
_cell.angle_alpha   90.00
_cell.angle_beta   90.00
_cell.angle_gamma   90.00
#
_symmetry.space_group_name_H-M   'P 1'
#
loop_
_entity.id
_entity.type
_entity.pdbx_description
1 polymer ?
#
loop_
_entity_poly.entity_id
_entity_poly.type
_entity_poly.pdbx_seq_one_letter_code
_entity_poly.pdbx_strand_id
1 'polypeptide(L)'
;VAQHQRLFSESRAPDCPEDSSNLSSLLTRLCSERYYMSPEAFSGRSSSYGPLGAELKRNLTEQWSSAVRSRALVFGISTAALGSKDHEPTTKVINSQALQETLRTASSTAEETSRKIQELLRDSASFRTSLLPGALQQYKQMLELVNGSLPFGLTEIGLCHRFDDQLPPLTGCSSEVTHSSLVWFCSPRTSSQWMDYWAHQRLQWWRKLAVNPSDFNLCSMEDEVDKQRANQGLKIMYNFPWGTTTLETLWSLGDAPLLKMYPETPSKIQCRDGRKSVVPHIISISADLDRGMQAFLVNSLQLHTHSESKQKLHQRTVLKLHAALTPVKVALDVGQGPISELRQVQMPFYSAAVV
;
A
#
# COMPACT_ATOMS: atom_id res chain seq x y z
N VAL A 1 63.13 -18.55 22.67
CA VAL A 1 62.06 -17.54 22.73
C VAL A 1 61.24 -17.64 21.45
N ALA A 2 60.23 -18.51 21.42
CA ALA A 2 59.24 -18.61 20.34
C ALA A 2 58.16 -19.60 20.79
N GLN A 3 56.98 -19.09 21.15
CA GLN A 3 55.72 -19.83 21.12
C GLN A 3 54.57 -18.82 21.03
N HIS A 4 54.01 -18.72 19.83
CA HIS A 4 52.76 -18.04 19.52
C HIS A 4 51.92 -19.05 18.75
N GLN A 5 50.84 -19.56 19.34
CA GLN A 5 49.81 -20.30 18.60
C GLN A 5 48.45 -20.17 19.30
N ARG A 6 47.56 -19.46 18.60
CA ARG A 6 46.13 -19.75 18.37
C ARG A 6 45.18 -19.76 19.58
N LEU A 7 44.51 -18.62 19.75
CA LEU A 7 43.11 -18.54 20.19
C LEU A 7 42.32 -17.90 19.03
N PHE A 8 41.64 -18.72 18.24
CA PHE A 8 40.54 -18.27 17.37
C PHE A 8 39.25 -18.81 17.99
N SER A 9 38.45 -17.88 18.51
CA SER A 9 37.07 -18.09 18.91
C SER A 9 36.21 -18.33 17.67
N GLU A 10 35.59 -19.50 17.57
CA GLU A 10 34.52 -19.77 16.60
C GLU A 10 33.31 -18.89 16.93
N SER A 11 33.07 -17.84 16.12
CA SER A 11 31.79 -17.17 16.10
C SER A 11 30.79 -18.04 15.35
N ARG A 12 29.73 -18.49 16.04
CA ARG A 12 28.57 -19.12 15.39
C ARG A 12 27.96 -18.13 14.38
N ALA A 13 27.87 -18.57 13.13
CA ALA A 13 27.07 -17.94 12.10
C ALA A 13 25.57 -18.06 12.44
N PRO A 14 24.69 -17.16 11.95
CA PRO A 14 23.27 -17.26 12.20
C PRO A 14 22.65 -18.36 11.32
N ASP A 15 22.01 -19.34 11.96
CA ASP A 15 21.23 -20.38 11.29
C ASP A 15 19.99 -19.79 10.58
N CYS A 16 19.80 -20.10 9.30
CA CYS A 16 18.52 -20.18 8.56
C CYS A 16 18.77 -20.93 7.23
N PRO A 17 17.88 -21.81 6.70
CA PRO A 17 16.45 -21.53 6.50
C PRO A 17 15.50 -22.77 6.43
N GLU A 18 15.41 -23.64 7.44
CA GLU A 18 14.35 -24.67 7.43
C GLU A 18 13.01 -24.13 7.97
N ASP A 19 13.05 -23.32 9.04
CA ASP A 19 11.84 -22.80 9.70
C ASP A 19 11.09 -21.72 8.91
N SER A 20 11.78 -20.90 8.11
CA SER A 20 11.16 -19.83 7.31
C SER A 20 10.31 -20.38 6.15
N SER A 21 10.76 -21.48 5.54
CA SER A 21 10.02 -22.19 4.50
C SER A 21 8.72 -22.83 5.06
N ASN A 22 8.80 -23.36 6.29
CA ASN A 22 7.67 -23.94 7.00
C ASN A 22 6.63 -22.87 7.38
N LEU A 23 7.06 -21.67 7.81
CA LEU A 23 6.13 -20.61 8.19
C LEU A 23 5.38 -20.02 6.99
N SER A 24 6.08 -19.78 5.88
CA SER A 24 5.47 -19.25 4.65
C SER A 24 4.44 -20.23 4.06
N SER A 25 4.80 -21.52 4.00
CA SER A 25 3.88 -22.56 3.53
C SER A 25 2.66 -22.73 4.45
N LEU A 26 2.87 -22.68 5.77
CA LEU A 26 1.78 -22.72 6.75
C LEU A 26 0.81 -21.54 6.60
N LEU A 27 1.33 -20.32 6.47
CA LEU A 27 0.51 -19.12 6.30
C LEU A 27 -0.29 -19.19 5.00
N THR A 28 0.36 -19.56 3.90
CA THR A 28 -0.29 -19.71 2.59
C THR A 28 -1.43 -20.72 2.66
N ARG A 29 -1.20 -21.87 3.30
CA ARG A 29 -2.24 -22.89 3.51
C ARG A 29 -3.40 -22.35 4.34
N LEU A 30 -3.11 -21.71 5.48
CA LEU A 30 -4.14 -21.18 6.38
C LEU A 30 -4.98 -20.09 5.70
N CYS A 31 -4.33 -19.16 5.02
CA CYS A 31 -5.01 -18.09 4.30
C CYS A 31 -5.90 -18.62 3.16
N SER A 32 -5.48 -19.70 2.50
CA SER A 32 -6.28 -20.38 1.48
C SER A 32 -7.47 -21.13 2.09
N GLU A 33 -7.24 -21.98 3.10
CA GLU A 33 -8.28 -22.77 3.78
C GLU A 33 -9.35 -21.91 4.47
N ARG A 34 -8.98 -20.72 4.94
CA ARG A 34 -9.88 -19.77 5.62
C ARG A 34 -10.33 -18.62 4.72
N TYR A 35 -10.04 -18.66 3.42
CA TYR A 35 -10.48 -17.67 2.45
C TYR A 35 -10.09 -16.21 2.78
N TYR A 36 -8.86 -16.02 3.24
CA TYR A 36 -8.25 -14.68 3.35
C TYR A 36 -7.68 -14.22 2.01
N MET A 37 -6.76 -15.00 1.43
CA MET A 37 -6.09 -14.64 0.18
C MET A 37 -5.87 -15.86 -0.70
N SER A 38 -5.82 -15.64 -2.01
CA SER A 38 -5.31 -16.63 -2.95
C SER A 38 -3.83 -16.93 -2.65
N PRO A 39 -3.36 -18.17 -2.87
CA PRO A 39 -1.96 -18.53 -2.64
C PRO A 39 -0.98 -17.72 -3.52
N GLU A 40 -1.45 -17.21 -4.66
CA GLU A 40 -0.71 -16.35 -5.58
C GLU A 40 -0.43 -14.94 -5.03
N ALA A 41 -1.17 -14.50 -4.00
CA ALA A 41 -0.96 -13.20 -3.38
C ALA A 41 0.44 -13.06 -2.74
N PHE A 42 1.00 -14.16 -2.24
CA PHE A 42 2.31 -14.18 -1.59
C PHE A 42 3.48 -14.25 -2.57
N SER A 43 3.23 -14.53 -3.86
CA SER A 43 4.25 -14.55 -4.90
C SER A 43 4.43 -13.22 -5.63
N GLY A 44 3.83 -12.14 -5.11
CA GLY A 44 3.96 -10.78 -5.67
C GLY A 44 3.01 -10.48 -6.85
N ARG A 45 2.12 -11.43 -7.20
CA ARG A 45 1.10 -11.26 -8.23
C ARG A 45 -0.17 -10.61 -7.66
N SER A 46 -1.10 -10.27 -8.56
CA SER A 46 -2.40 -9.68 -8.17
C SER A 46 -3.06 -10.51 -7.08
N SER A 47 -3.39 -9.86 -5.98
CA SER A 47 -3.92 -10.51 -4.80
C SER A 47 -5.44 -10.62 -4.91
N SER A 48 -5.96 -11.84 -4.99
CA SER A 48 -7.40 -12.08 -4.88
C SER A 48 -7.77 -12.35 -3.42
N TYR A 49 -8.86 -11.73 -2.95
CA TYR A 49 -9.31 -11.81 -1.57
C TYR A 49 -10.59 -12.63 -1.47
N GLY A 50 -10.61 -13.59 -0.55
CA GLY A 50 -11.85 -14.26 -0.15
C GLY A 50 -12.66 -13.39 0.84
N PRO A 51 -13.79 -13.88 1.37
CA PRO A 51 -14.67 -13.08 2.22
C PRO A 51 -13.98 -12.50 3.46
N LEU A 52 -13.15 -13.29 4.15
CA LEU A 52 -12.42 -12.81 5.33
C LEU A 52 -11.32 -11.81 4.96
N GLY A 53 -10.68 -11.99 3.81
CA GLY A 53 -9.68 -11.06 3.31
C GLY A 53 -10.28 -9.73 2.87
N ALA A 54 -11.44 -9.76 2.21
CA ALA A 54 -12.16 -8.58 1.79
C ALA A 54 -12.55 -7.71 2.99
N GLU A 55 -13.09 -8.31 4.04
CA GLU A 55 -13.43 -7.61 5.29
C GLU A 55 -12.19 -7.11 6.04
N LEU A 56 -11.11 -7.91 6.10
CA LEU A 56 -9.85 -7.46 6.68
C LEU A 56 -9.28 -6.25 5.93
N LYS A 57 -9.29 -6.29 4.59
CA LYS A 57 -8.85 -5.18 3.74
C LYS A 57 -9.73 -3.95 3.91
N ARG A 58 -11.05 -4.12 4.02
CA ARG A 58 -11.99 -3.03 4.32
C ARG A 58 -11.65 -2.37 5.65
N ASN A 59 -11.53 -3.15 6.72
CA ASN A 59 -11.18 -2.67 8.05
C ASN A 59 -9.81 -1.94 8.05
N LEU A 60 -8.82 -2.49 7.35
CA LEU A 60 -7.50 -1.87 7.22
C LEU A 60 -7.59 -0.51 6.51
N THR A 61 -8.35 -0.44 5.42
CA THR A 61 -8.60 0.77 4.64
C THR A 61 -9.28 1.84 5.48
N GLU A 62 -10.31 1.47 6.24
CA GLU A 62 -11.04 2.36 7.16
C GLU A 62 -10.14 2.86 8.29
N GLN A 63 -9.34 1.98 8.90
CA GLN A 63 -8.39 2.35 9.95
C GLN A 63 -7.31 3.30 9.43
N TRP A 64 -6.82 3.09 8.21
CA TRP A 64 -5.83 3.98 7.58
C TRP A 64 -6.46 5.35 7.30
N SER A 65 -7.65 5.35 6.68
CA SER A 65 -8.40 6.56 6.34
C SER A 65 -8.73 7.38 7.59
N SER A 66 -9.24 6.73 8.64
CA SER A 66 -9.53 7.36 9.93
C SER A 66 -8.27 7.94 10.56
N ALA A 67 -7.16 7.19 10.55
CA ALA A 67 -5.90 7.67 11.10
C ALA A 67 -5.33 8.88 10.37
N VAL A 68 -5.62 9.07 9.09
CA VAL A 68 -5.16 10.23 8.31
C VAL A 68 -6.14 11.39 8.36
N ARG A 69 -7.44 11.12 8.20
CA ARG A 69 -8.54 12.10 8.10
C ARG A 69 -9.05 12.65 9.44
N SER A 70 -8.76 11.98 10.55
CA SER A 70 -9.09 12.51 11.90
C SER A 70 -8.38 13.84 12.21
N ARG A 71 -7.43 14.26 11.36
CA ARG A 71 -6.75 15.55 11.46
C ARG A 71 -7.53 16.66 10.75
N ALA A 72 -7.49 17.85 11.34
CA ALA A 72 -7.98 19.06 10.69
C ALA A 72 -7.23 19.29 9.36
N LEU A 73 -7.95 19.77 8.34
CA LEU A 73 -7.43 20.17 7.03
C LEU A 73 -6.93 19.02 6.13
N VAL A 74 -7.38 17.78 6.36
CA VAL A 74 -7.21 16.67 5.42
C VAL A 74 -8.54 16.37 4.73
N PHE A 75 -8.55 16.41 3.40
CA PHE A 75 -9.75 16.23 2.58
C PHE A 75 -9.67 14.96 1.75
N GLY A 76 -10.76 14.19 1.72
CA GLY A 76 -10.87 13.01 0.89
C GLY A 76 -11.20 13.39 -0.55
N ILE A 77 -10.46 12.84 -1.51
CA ILE A 77 -10.72 13.01 -2.95
C ILE A 77 -10.90 11.64 -3.61
N SER A 78 -11.46 11.64 -4.81
CA SER A 78 -11.58 10.46 -5.67
C SER A 78 -11.27 10.87 -7.09
N THR A 79 -10.24 10.27 -7.69
CA THR A 79 -9.79 10.62 -9.04
C THR A 79 -9.92 9.43 -9.99
N ALA A 80 -9.94 9.73 -11.30
CA ALA A 80 -10.11 8.70 -12.31
C ALA A 80 -8.89 7.76 -12.34
N ALA A 81 -9.13 6.46 -12.53
CA ALA A 81 -8.06 5.47 -12.66
C ALA A 81 -7.30 5.57 -14.00
N LEU A 82 -7.93 6.16 -15.02
CA LEU A 82 -7.32 6.51 -16.30
C LEU A 82 -7.02 8.01 -16.28
N GLY A 83 -5.75 8.40 -16.43
CA GLY A 83 -5.40 9.82 -16.36
C GLY A 83 -3.93 10.12 -16.63
N SER A 84 -3.72 11.17 -17.43
CA SER A 84 -2.48 11.81 -17.93
C SER A 84 -1.31 10.92 -18.39
N LYS A 85 -0.55 11.46 -19.35
CA LYS A 85 0.64 10.81 -19.93
C LYS A 85 1.75 10.71 -18.88
N ASP A 86 1.71 9.69 -18.04
CA ASP A 86 2.86 9.33 -17.22
C ASP A 86 4.03 8.94 -18.15
N HIS A 87 5.24 9.38 -17.80
CA HIS A 87 6.45 9.08 -18.58
C HIS A 87 6.99 7.67 -18.31
N GLU A 88 6.39 6.95 -17.37
CA GLU A 88 6.76 5.58 -17.02
C GLU A 88 6.04 4.55 -17.90
N PRO A 89 6.61 3.35 -18.09
CA PRO A 89 5.94 2.26 -18.78
C PRO A 89 4.62 1.94 -18.07
N THR A 90 3.51 2.29 -18.73
CA THR A 90 2.16 2.14 -18.19
C THR A 90 1.31 1.27 -19.10
N THR A 91 0.37 0.53 -18.49
CA THR A 91 -0.62 -0.23 -19.23
C THR A 91 -1.54 0.76 -19.90
N LYS A 92 -1.72 0.63 -21.22
CA LYS A 92 -2.57 1.51 -22.01
C LYS A 92 -3.88 0.84 -22.34
N VAL A 93 -4.95 1.62 -22.32
CA VAL A 93 -6.28 1.20 -22.75
C VAL A 93 -6.44 1.56 -24.22
N ILE A 94 -6.55 0.53 -25.06
CA ILE A 94 -6.76 0.68 -26.49
C ILE A 94 -8.22 0.36 -26.81
N ASN A 95 -8.88 1.27 -27.51
CA ASN A 95 -10.20 0.99 -28.05
C ASN A 95 -10.08 -0.07 -29.16
N SER A 96 -10.78 -1.20 -28.98
CA SER A 96 -10.72 -2.33 -29.90
C SER A 96 -11.23 -1.99 -31.31
N GLN A 97 -12.23 -1.11 -31.43
CA GLN A 97 -12.77 -0.67 -32.72
C GLN A 97 -11.76 0.20 -33.46
N ALA A 98 -11.14 1.18 -32.77
CA ALA A 98 -10.11 2.03 -33.35
C ALA A 98 -8.89 1.22 -33.82
N LEU A 99 -8.50 0.18 -33.05
CA LEU A 99 -7.44 -0.74 -33.45
C LEU A 99 -7.84 -1.53 -34.71
N GLN A 100 -9.06 -2.07 -34.77
CA GLN A 100 -9.55 -2.82 -35.93
C GLN A 100 -9.63 -1.93 -37.19
N GLU A 101 -10.07 -0.69 -37.07
CA GLU A 101 -10.10 0.28 -38.17
C GLU A 101 -8.69 0.63 -38.65
N THR A 102 -7.76 0.83 -37.71
CA THR A 102 -6.35 1.06 -38.01
C THR A 102 -5.73 -0.11 -38.78
N LEU A 103 -6.02 -1.35 -38.35
CA LEU A 103 -5.54 -2.56 -39.02
C LEU A 103 -6.17 -2.76 -40.39
N ARG A 104 -7.46 -2.44 -40.57
CA ARG A 104 -8.16 -2.54 -41.86
C ARG A 104 -7.69 -1.51 -42.89
N THR A 105 -7.38 -0.28 -42.44
CA THR A 105 -6.94 0.82 -43.31
C THR A 105 -5.44 0.78 -43.62
N ALA A 106 -4.66 -0.10 -42.99
CA ALA A 106 -3.21 -0.20 -43.17
C ALA A 106 -2.79 -1.28 -44.20
N SER A 107 -3.65 -1.57 -45.18
CA SER A 107 -3.50 -2.68 -46.13
C SER A 107 -2.37 -2.55 -47.18
N SER A 108 -1.50 -1.52 -47.10
CA SER A 108 -0.47 -1.24 -48.12
C SER A 108 0.99 -1.53 -47.71
N THR A 109 1.44 -1.25 -46.47
CA THR A 109 2.83 -1.52 -46.03
C THR A 109 2.95 -1.71 -44.51
N ALA A 110 3.84 -2.62 -44.06
CA ALA A 110 4.05 -2.92 -42.64
C ALA A 110 4.53 -1.72 -41.81
N GLU A 111 5.31 -0.82 -42.43
CA GLU A 111 5.81 0.42 -41.80
C GLU A 111 4.68 1.40 -41.50
N GLU A 112 3.71 1.51 -42.41
CA GLU A 112 2.55 2.38 -42.22
C GLU A 112 1.62 1.86 -41.12
N THR A 113 1.42 0.54 -41.05
CA THR A 113 0.70 -0.10 -39.94
C THR A 113 1.39 0.16 -38.61
N SER A 114 2.71 -0.01 -38.55
CA SER A 114 3.50 0.25 -37.34
C SER A 114 3.37 1.70 -36.88
N ARG A 115 3.48 2.67 -37.80
CA ARG A 115 3.31 4.10 -37.50
C ARG A 115 1.92 4.40 -36.94
N LYS A 116 0.84 3.91 -37.58
CA LYS A 116 -0.53 4.15 -37.10
C LYS A 116 -0.79 3.50 -35.74
N ILE A 117 -0.24 2.31 -35.48
CA ILE A 117 -0.32 1.67 -34.16
C ILE A 117 0.45 2.50 -33.12
N GLN A 118 1.63 3.03 -33.45
CA GLN A 118 2.39 3.90 -32.54
C GLN A 118 1.66 5.21 -32.24
N GLU A 119 1.00 5.80 -33.24
CA GLU A 119 0.13 6.98 -33.06
C GLU A 119 -1.04 6.65 -32.11
N LEU A 120 -1.74 5.54 -32.37
CA LEU A 120 -2.83 5.08 -31.50
C LEU A 120 -2.35 4.80 -30.07
N LEU A 121 -1.19 4.18 -29.90
CA LEU A 121 -0.57 3.96 -28.58
C LEU A 121 -0.19 5.27 -27.89
N ARG A 122 0.21 6.30 -28.63
CA ARG A 122 0.56 7.62 -28.06
C ARG A 122 -0.67 8.36 -27.54
N ASP A 123 -1.81 8.20 -28.19
CA ASP A 123 -3.05 8.91 -27.86
C ASP A 123 -3.95 8.13 -26.89
N SER A 124 -3.69 6.83 -26.74
CA SER A 124 -4.39 5.97 -25.77
C SER A 124 -4.14 6.41 -24.33
N ALA A 125 -5.18 6.29 -23.50
CA ALA A 125 -5.10 6.57 -22.07
C ALA A 125 -4.27 5.50 -21.34
N SER A 126 -3.53 5.92 -20.32
CA SER A 126 -2.75 5.04 -19.44
C SER A 126 -3.48 4.83 -18.11
N PHE A 127 -3.33 3.64 -17.55
CA PHE A 127 -3.68 3.37 -16.15
C PHE A 127 -2.67 4.06 -15.22
N ARG A 128 -3.19 4.63 -14.13
CA ARG A 128 -2.36 5.28 -13.11
C ARG A 128 -1.46 4.28 -12.37
N THR A 129 -0.20 4.66 -12.15
CA THR A 129 0.75 3.93 -11.30
C THR A 129 0.77 4.45 -9.85
N SER A 130 0.33 5.69 -9.66
CA SER A 130 0.24 6.34 -8.35
C SER A 130 -0.98 7.26 -8.26
N LEU A 131 -1.34 7.67 -7.04
CA LEU A 131 -2.46 8.57 -6.77
C LEU A 131 -2.03 10.06 -6.73
N LEU A 132 -0.71 10.34 -6.81
CA LEU A 132 -0.16 11.69 -6.73
C LEU A 132 -0.67 12.60 -7.86
N PRO A 133 -0.67 12.20 -9.15
CA PRO A 133 -1.13 13.08 -10.24
C PRO A 133 -2.58 13.52 -10.05
N GLY A 134 -3.45 12.63 -9.58
CA GLY A 134 -4.86 12.95 -9.31
C GLY A 134 -5.01 14.01 -8.22
N ALA A 135 -4.25 13.88 -7.12
CA ALA A 135 -4.24 14.88 -6.06
C ALA A 135 -3.73 16.25 -6.53
N LEU A 136 -2.70 16.27 -7.37
CA LEU A 136 -2.18 17.50 -7.94
C LEU A 136 -3.17 18.19 -8.88
N GLN A 137 -3.97 17.44 -9.66
CA GLN A 137 -5.01 18.01 -10.53
C GLN A 137 -6.13 18.70 -9.73
N GLN A 138 -6.45 18.19 -8.54
CA GLN A 138 -7.47 18.74 -7.63
C GLN A 138 -6.95 19.87 -6.73
N TYR A 139 -5.67 20.22 -6.86
CA TYR A 139 -5.02 21.20 -6.00
C TYR A 139 -5.69 22.58 -6.08
N LYS A 140 -6.06 23.06 -7.27
CA LYS A 140 -6.64 24.41 -7.45
C LYS A 140 -8.00 24.55 -6.80
N GLN A 141 -8.87 23.55 -6.97
CA GLN A 141 -10.18 23.50 -6.34
C GLN A 141 -10.06 23.49 -4.82
N MET A 142 -9.07 22.75 -4.31
CA MET A 142 -8.79 22.66 -2.89
C MET A 142 -8.20 23.94 -2.32
N LEU A 143 -7.33 24.61 -3.07
CA LEU A 143 -6.76 25.91 -2.72
C LEU A 143 -7.86 26.96 -2.52
N GLU A 144 -8.87 26.96 -3.40
CA GLU A 144 -10.05 27.82 -3.27
C GLU A 144 -10.87 27.47 -2.01
N LEU A 145 -11.10 26.18 -1.76
CA LEU A 145 -11.87 25.72 -0.58
C LEU A 145 -11.22 26.13 0.75
N VAL A 146 -9.89 26.06 0.85
CA VAL A 146 -9.15 26.43 2.07
C VAL A 146 -8.77 27.92 2.11
N ASN A 147 -9.32 28.74 1.19
CA ASN A 147 -9.02 30.17 1.05
C ASN A 147 -7.51 30.47 0.98
N GLY A 148 -6.75 29.60 0.32
CA GLY A 148 -5.31 29.72 0.18
C GLY A 148 -4.50 29.42 1.45
N SER A 149 -5.12 28.97 2.54
CA SER A 149 -4.41 28.74 3.80
C SER A 149 -3.60 27.44 3.78
N LEU A 150 -2.33 27.52 4.14
CA LEU A 150 -1.50 26.34 4.46
C LEU A 150 -1.49 26.07 5.98
N PRO A 151 -1.21 24.83 6.40
CA PRO A 151 -1.05 23.62 5.59
C PRO A 151 -2.39 22.88 5.37
N PHE A 152 -2.47 22.05 4.34
CA PHE A 152 -3.61 21.15 4.11
C PHE A 152 -3.18 19.88 3.37
N GLY A 153 -4.01 18.84 3.41
CA GLY A 153 -3.73 17.56 2.79
C GLY A 153 -4.89 17.02 1.97
N LEU A 154 -4.56 16.27 0.93
CA LEU A 154 -5.50 15.51 0.12
C LEU A 154 -5.22 14.03 0.27
N THR A 155 -6.26 13.24 0.52
CA THR A 155 -6.12 11.80 0.66
C THR A 155 -7.04 11.05 -0.28
N GLU A 156 -6.50 10.00 -0.89
CA GLU A 156 -7.21 9.11 -1.78
C GLU A 156 -6.80 7.68 -1.47
N ILE A 157 -7.75 6.75 -1.59
CA ILE A 157 -7.48 5.32 -1.58
C ILE A 157 -8.04 4.77 -2.88
N GLY A 158 -7.22 4.04 -3.63
CA GLY A 158 -7.61 3.55 -4.93
C GLY A 158 -6.64 2.54 -5.51
N LEU A 159 -7.10 1.88 -6.57
CA LEU A 159 -6.29 0.92 -7.32
C LEU A 159 -5.25 1.63 -8.18
N CYS A 160 -4.04 1.11 -8.17
CA CYS A 160 -2.92 1.50 -9.01
C CYS A 160 -2.33 0.25 -9.68
N HIS A 161 -1.81 0.42 -10.89
CA HIS A 161 -1.14 -0.66 -11.62
C HIS A 161 0.37 -0.57 -11.39
N ARG A 162 0.99 -1.70 -11.08
CA ARG A 162 2.44 -1.83 -11.04
C ARG A 162 2.93 -2.77 -12.13
N PHE A 163 4.00 -2.36 -12.79
CA PHE A 163 4.85 -3.25 -13.56
C PHE A 163 5.92 -3.81 -12.64
N ASP A 164 6.04 -5.13 -12.63
CA ASP A 164 7.13 -5.81 -11.95
C ASP A 164 8.24 -6.07 -12.97
N ASP A 165 9.36 -5.36 -12.84
CA ASP A 165 10.54 -5.52 -13.70
C ASP A 165 11.20 -6.90 -13.53
N GLN A 166 10.89 -7.65 -12.46
CA GLN A 166 11.54 -8.92 -12.12
C GLN A 166 10.86 -10.14 -12.77
N LEU A 167 9.68 -9.99 -13.38
CA LEU A 167 8.99 -11.08 -14.08
C LEU A 167 9.25 -11.00 -15.60
N PRO A 168 9.52 -12.13 -16.29
CA PRO A 168 9.73 -12.12 -17.73
C PRO A 168 8.48 -11.55 -18.45
N PRO A 169 8.67 -10.75 -19.53
CA PRO A 169 7.61 -9.98 -20.19
C PRO A 169 6.49 -10.82 -20.84
N LEU A 170 6.61 -12.15 -20.82
CA LEU A 170 5.65 -13.10 -21.41
C LEU A 170 4.34 -13.21 -20.63
N THR A 171 4.29 -12.79 -19.37
CA THR A 171 3.04 -12.58 -18.62
C THR A 171 2.79 -11.09 -18.48
N GLY A 172 2.28 -10.44 -19.54
CA GLY A 172 1.94 -9.01 -19.60
C GLY A 172 0.79 -8.57 -18.69
N CYS A 173 0.70 -9.12 -17.47
CA CYS A 173 -0.33 -8.82 -16.50
C CYS A 173 0.21 -7.80 -15.49
N SER A 174 -0.24 -6.55 -15.58
CA SER A 174 0.02 -5.56 -14.54
C SER A 174 -0.57 -6.04 -13.22
N SER A 175 0.21 -5.97 -12.14
CA SER A 175 -0.32 -6.28 -10.80
C SER A 175 -1.16 -5.09 -10.34
N GLU A 176 -2.43 -5.36 -10.03
CA GLU A 176 -3.32 -4.38 -9.41
C GLU A 176 -3.05 -4.34 -7.91
N VAL A 177 -2.77 -3.15 -7.39
CA VAL A 177 -2.48 -2.92 -5.98
C VAL A 177 -3.35 -1.80 -5.46
N THR A 178 -3.93 -1.99 -4.28
CA THR A 178 -4.66 -0.93 -3.59
C THR A 178 -3.69 -0.05 -2.84
N HIS A 179 -3.54 1.18 -3.33
CA HIS A 179 -2.77 2.21 -2.68
C HIS A 179 -3.66 3.10 -1.82
N SER A 180 -3.07 3.57 -0.73
CA SER A 180 -3.57 4.69 0.04
C SER A 180 -2.54 5.80 -0.03
N SER A 181 -2.99 7.01 -0.34
CA SER A 181 -2.10 8.15 -0.52
C SER A 181 -2.59 9.36 0.27
N LEU A 182 -1.62 10.09 0.82
CA LEU A 182 -1.79 11.41 1.40
C LEU A 182 -0.76 12.33 0.75
N VAL A 183 -1.27 13.37 0.09
CA VAL A 183 -0.46 14.46 -0.46
C VAL A 183 -0.64 15.67 0.44
N TRP A 184 0.42 16.03 1.14
CA TRP A 184 0.43 17.11 2.12
C TRP A 184 1.12 18.35 1.55
N PHE A 185 0.39 19.45 1.52
CA PHE A 185 0.87 20.76 1.06
C PHE A 185 1.24 21.61 2.27
N CYS A 186 2.49 22.06 2.32
CA CYS A 186 3.01 22.81 3.46
C CYS A 186 3.95 23.94 3.03
N SER A 187 4.25 24.83 3.97
CA SER A 187 5.24 25.88 3.75
C SER A 187 6.63 25.24 3.59
N PRO A 188 7.47 25.71 2.63
CA PRO A 188 8.85 25.27 2.46
C PRO A 188 9.68 25.31 3.75
N ARG A 189 9.40 26.26 4.64
CA ARG A 189 10.10 26.39 5.93
C ARG A 189 9.81 25.24 6.90
N THR A 190 8.62 24.65 6.78
CA THR A 190 8.11 23.61 7.69
C THR A 190 8.15 22.21 7.09
N SER A 191 8.63 22.04 5.85
CA SER A 191 8.53 20.76 5.14
C SER A 191 9.27 19.63 5.86
N SER A 192 10.48 19.87 6.38
CA SER A 192 11.22 18.86 7.14
C SER A 192 10.50 18.45 8.42
N GLN A 193 9.91 19.41 9.14
CA GLN A 193 9.14 19.12 10.36
C GLN A 193 7.90 18.29 10.06
N TRP A 194 7.20 18.59 8.96
CA TRP A 194 6.06 17.79 8.51
C TRP A 194 6.47 16.40 8.03
N MET A 195 7.62 16.26 7.37
CA MET A 195 8.16 14.97 6.96
C MET A 195 8.42 14.07 8.17
N ASP A 196 9.13 14.58 9.17
CA ASP A 196 9.43 13.85 10.42
C ASP A 196 8.15 13.53 11.19
N TYR A 197 7.22 14.48 11.26
CA TYR A 197 5.92 14.28 11.89
C TYR A 197 5.17 13.11 11.24
N TRP A 198 5.02 13.14 9.92
CA TRP A 198 4.30 12.11 9.19
C TRP A 198 5.00 10.76 9.27
N ALA A 199 6.33 10.71 9.16
CA ALA A 199 7.09 9.47 9.33
C ALA A 199 6.81 8.80 10.67
N HIS A 200 6.87 9.57 11.78
CA HIS A 200 6.57 9.04 13.11
C HIS A 200 5.10 8.62 13.26
N GLN A 201 4.16 9.45 12.80
CA GLN A 201 2.73 9.14 12.89
C GLN A 201 2.36 7.88 12.11
N ARG A 202 2.89 7.72 10.90
CA ARG A 202 2.64 6.55 10.06
C ARG A 202 3.30 5.30 10.63
N LEU A 203 4.55 5.38 11.10
CA LEU A 203 5.21 4.26 11.78
C LEU A 203 4.47 3.83 13.06
N GLN A 204 4.05 4.80 13.88
CA GLN A 204 3.29 4.52 15.09
C GLN A 204 1.95 3.85 14.78
N TRP A 205 1.28 4.25 13.69
CA TRP A 205 0.04 3.62 13.25
C TRP A 205 0.21 2.14 12.91
N TRP A 206 1.24 1.79 12.12
CA TRP A 206 1.56 0.38 11.81
C TRP A 206 1.85 -0.41 13.08
N ARG A 207 2.70 0.14 13.97
CA ARG A 207 3.10 -0.48 15.23
C ARG A 207 1.93 -0.70 16.19
N LYS A 208 0.97 0.23 16.25
CA LYS A 208 -0.19 0.14 17.14
C LYS A 208 -1.09 -1.06 16.84
N LEU A 209 -1.19 -1.44 15.57
CA LEU A 209 -2.06 -2.52 15.11
C LEU A 209 -1.34 -3.89 15.09
N ALA A 210 -0.03 -3.90 15.34
CA ALA A 210 0.81 -5.08 15.32
C ALA A 210 0.88 -5.78 16.68
N VAL A 211 1.01 -7.11 16.66
CA VAL A 211 1.34 -7.94 17.82
C VAL A 211 2.82 -7.74 18.19
N ASN A 212 3.71 -7.73 17.19
CA ASN A 212 5.14 -7.46 17.35
C ASN A 212 5.52 -6.14 16.65
N PRO A 213 5.55 -5.00 17.35
CA PRO A 213 5.85 -3.70 16.75
C PRO A 213 7.29 -3.54 16.21
N SER A 214 8.23 -4.36 16.69
CA SER A 214 9.64 -4.34 16.29
C SER A 214 9.88 -4.73 14.83
N ASP A 215 8.94 -5.46 14.22
CA ASP A 215 9.06 -5.89 12.83
C ASP A 215 8.88 -4.73 11.84
N PHE A 216 8.33 -3.60 12.31
CA PHE A 216 8.12 -2.39 11.52
C PHE A 216 9.27 -1.40 11.75
N ASN A 217 9.99 -1.09 10.68
CA ASN A 217 11.20 -0.27 10.71
C ASN A 217 11.06 0.93 9.77
N LEU A 218 11.69 2.04 10.17
CA LEU A 218 11.81 3.25 9.35
C LEU A 218 13.25 3.34 8.85
N CYS A 219 13.42 3.48 7.53
CA CYS A 219 14.72 3.62 6.91
C CYS A 219 14.75 4.82 5.96
N SER A 220 15.85 5.56 5.97
CA SER A 220 16.11 6.60 4.97
C SER A 220 16.43 5.97 3.62
N MET A 221 15.95 6.60 2.56
CA MET A 221 16.37 6.30 1.20
C MET A 221 17.60 7.14 0.87
N GLU A 222 18.70 6.48 0.55
CA GLU A 222 19.85 7.13 -0.08
C GLU A 222 19.74 6.83 -1.58
N ASP A 223 19.26 7.80 -2.37
CA ASP A 223 19.28 7.66 -3.83
C ASP A 223 20.73 7.84 -4.31
N GLU A 224 21.40 6.73 -4.66
CA GLU A 224 22.74 6.74 -5.30
C GLU A 224 22.74 7.48 -6.66
N VAL A 225 21.56 7.69 -7.26
CA VAL A 225 21.39 8.25 -8.61
C VAL A 225 21.19 9.77 -8.62
N ASP A 226 20.80 10.40 -7.51
CA ASP A 226 20.41 11.83 -7.54
C ASP A 226 20.93 12.61 -6.32
N LYS A 227 22.25 12.56 -6.07
CA LYS A 227 22.95 13.42 -5.08
C LYS A 227 22.81 14.93 -5.35
N GLN A 228 22.13 15.33 -6.43
CA GLN A 228 21.87 16.72 -6.81
C GLN A 228 20.43 17.19 -6.54
N ARG A 229 19.50 16.30 -6.17
CA ARG A 229 18.15 16.68 -5.73
C ARG A 229 18.00 16.41 -4.24
N ALA A 230 17.74 17.47 -3.47
CA ALA A 230 17.53 17.45 -2.03
C ALA A 230 16.20 16.79 -1.59
N ASN A 231 15.77 15.74 -2.27
CA ASN A 231 14.54 15.02 -1.95
C ASN A 231 14.85 13.94 -0.91
N GLN A 232 14.58 14.26 0.36
CA GLN A 232 14.66 13.27 1.43
C GLN A 232 13.49 12.28 1.32
N GLY A 233 13.82 11.00 1.10
CA GLY A 233 12.87 9.90 1.08
C GLY A 233 12.98 9.03 2.33
N LEU A 234 11.84 8.56 2.85
CA LEU A 234 11.77 7.60 3.95
C LEU A 234 10.90 6.41 3.55
N LYS A 235 11.29 5.20 3.96
CA LYS A 235 10.53 3.95 3.79
C LYS A 235 10.13 3.41 5.15
N ILE A 236 8.86 3.02 5.27
CA ILE A 236 8.42 2.11 6.33
C ILE A 236 8.44 0.70 5.75
N MET A 237 9.18 -0.18 6.40
CA MET A 237 9.38 -1.55 5.97
C MET A 237 8.90 -2.52 7.04
N TYR A 238 8.51 -3.71 6.60
CA TYR A 238 8.18 -4.84 7.47
C TYR A 238 9.13 -6.01 7.21
N ASN A 239 9.59 -6.62 8.29
CA ASN A 239 10.49 -7.76 8.27
C ASN A 239 9.69 -9.05 8.06
N PHE A 240 9.46 -9.44 6.80
CA PHE A 240 8.89 -10.75 6.52
C PHE A 240 9.90 -11.87 6.82
N PRO A 241 9.44 -13.09 7.12
CA PRO A 241 10.31 -14.26 7.31
C PRO A 241 11.23 -14.58 6.13
N TRP A 242 10.87 -14.12 4.93
CA TRP A 242 11.61 -14.30 3.69
C TRP A 242 12.34 -13.04 3.21
N GLY A 243 12.24 -11.92 3.92
CA GLY A 243 12.94 -10.69 3.56
C GLY A 243 12.22 -9.40 3.97
N THR A 244 12.98 -8.32 4.06
CA THR A 244 12.41 -7.01 4.39
C THR A 244 11.75 -6.40 3.16
N THR A 245 10.51 -5.95 3.30
CA THR A 245 9.73 -5.38 2.20
C THR A 245 9.18 -4.01 2.58
N THR A 246 9.15 -3.09 1.62
CA THR A 246 8.58 -1.75 1.81
C THR A 246 7.05 -1.80 1.81
N LEU A 247 6.42 -1.23 2.84
CA LEU A 247 4.97 -1.09 2.98
C LEU A 247 4.48 0.31 2.62
N GLU A 248 5.22 1.33 3.03
CA GLU A 248 4.82 2.72 2.85
C GLU A 248 6.05 3.57 2.54
N THR A 249 5.90 4.52 1.64
CA THR A 249 6.95 5.44 1.22
C THR A 249 6.52 6.87 1.48
N LEU A 250 7.45 7.68 1.96
CA LEU A 250 7.28 9.11 2.19
C LEU A 250 8.36 9.84 1.39
N TRP A 251 7.96 10.87 0.68
CA TRP A 251 8.85 11.65 -0.17
C TRP A 251 8.61 13.14 0.03
N SER A 252 9.68 13.89 0.29
CA SER A 252 9.67 15.35 0.14
C SER A 252 9.96 15.69 -1.32
N LEU A 253 8.94 16.12 -2.06
CA LEU A 253 9.02 16.37 -3.50
C LEU A 253 9.27 17.84 -3.86
N GLY A 254 9.26 18.74 -2.88
CA GLY A 254 9.38 20.19 -3.11
C GLY A 254 8.20 20.74 -3.91
N ASP A 255 8.46 21.71 -4.77
CA ASP A 255 7.48 22.38 -5.65
C ASP A 255 7.49 21.87 -7.10
N ALA A 256 8.50 21.08 -7.48
CA ALA A 256 8.73 20.62 -8.85
C ALA A 256 7.53 19.90 -9.50
N PRO A 257 6.81 18.97 -8.82
CA PRO A 257 5.64 18.32 -9.42
C PRO A 257 4.52 19.31 -9.75
N LEU A 258 4.36 20.34 -8.92
CA LEU A 258 3.32 21.35 -9.06
C LEU A 258 3.65 22.33 -10.19
N LEU A 259 4.92 22.75 -10.28
CA LEU A 259 5.42 23.59 -11.38
C LEU A 259 5.36 22.86 -12.72
N LYS A 260 5.64 21.55 -12.74
CA LYS A 260 5.50 20.72 -13.95
C LYS A 260 4.04 20.63 -14.41
N MET A 261 3.09 20.53 -13.48
CA MET A 261 1.67 20.42 -13.80
C MET A 261 1.04 21.76 -14.21
N TYR A 262 1.55 22.88 -13.67
CA TYR A 262 1.02 24.22 -13.94
C TYR A 262 2.12 25.19 -14.41
N PRO A 263 2.76 24.93 -15.57
CA PRO A 263 3.91 25.72 -16.03
C PRO A 263 3.54 27.17 -16.36
N GLU A 264 2.32 27.42 -16.83
CA GLU A 264 1.92 28.74 -17.33
C GLU A 264 1.33 29.68 -16.26
N THR A 265 1.06 29.19 -15.03
CA THR A 265 0.33 29.99 -14.02
C THR A 265 0.92 29.90 -12.61
N PRO A 266 2.20 30.28 -12.40
CA PRO A 266 2.84 30.23 -11.09
C PRO A 266 2.16 31.13 -10.05
N SER A 267 1.50 32.22 -10.46
CA SER A 267 0.75 33.10 -9.54
C SER A 267 -0.55 32.47 -9.02
N LYS A 268 -1.17 31.56 -9.76
CA LYS A 268 -2.44 30.92 -9.38
C LYS A 268 -2.26 29.73 -8.43
N ILE A 269 -1.02 29.28 -8.24
CA ILE A 269 -0.68 28.15 -7.38
C ILE A 269 -0.11 28.59 -6.03
N GLN A 270 0.06 29.89 -5.80
CA GLN A 270 0.60 30.39 -4.55
C GLN A 270 -0.43 30.27 -3.42
N CYS A 271 0.04 29.84 -2.26
CA CYS A 271 -0.73 29.82 -1.03
C CYS A 271 -0.31 30.96 -0.11
N ARG A 272 -1.16 31.27 0.86
CA ARG A 272 -0.89 32.17 1.98
C ARG A 272 -0.19 31.40 3.10
N ASP A 273 1.05 31.78 3.37
CA ASP A 273 1.82 31.40 4.57
C ASP A 273 1.92 32.62 5.49
N GLY A 274 0.92 32.77 6.36
CA GLY A 274 0.73 33.97 7.18
C GLY A 274 0.49 35.22 6.34
N ARG A 275 1.51 36.07 6.19
CA ARG A 275 1.46 37.32 5.40
C ARG A 275 2.10 37.18 4.01
N LYS A 276 2.82 36.09 3.74
CA LYS A 276 3.56 35.89 2.48
C LYS A 276 2.78 34.96 1.57
N SER A 277 2.94 35.14 0.27
CA SER A 277 2.48 34.17 -0.72
C SER A 277 3.66 33.30 -1.16
N VAL A 278 3.49 31.98 -1.10
CA VAL A 278 4.55 31.00 -1.41
C VAL A 278 3.98 29.84 -2.21
N VAL A 279 4.79 29.23 -3.07
CA VAL A 279 4.46 27.93 -3.67
C VAL A 279 4.68 26.86 -2.60
N PRO A 280 3.70 25.99 -2.31
CA PRO A 280 3.85 24.99 -1.26
C PRO A 280 4.84 23.91 -1.67
N HIS A 281 5.53 23.36 -0.66
CA HIS A 281 6.23 22.09 -0.80
C HIS A 281 5.26 20.93 -0.59
N ILE A 282 5.44 19.90 -1.41
CA ILE A 282 4.64 18.69 -1.39
C ILE A 282 5.39 17.60 -0.64
N ILE A 283 4.72 17.00 0.34
CA ILE A 283 5.11 15.72 0.92
C ILE A 283 4.12 14.67 0.43
N SER A 284 4.63 13.65 -0.27
CA SER A 284 3.82 12.54 -0.77
C SER A 284 4.02 11.33 0.13
N ILE A 285 2.93 10.77 0.62
CA ILE A 285 2.89 9.54 1.40
C ILE A 285 2.06 8.54 0.61
N SER A 286 2.62 7.35 0.39
CA SER A 286 1.98 6.29 -0.39
C SER A 286 2.20 4.95 0.29
N ALA A 287 1.11 4.33 0.73
CA ALA A 287 1.07 3.03 1.39
C ALA A 287 0.42 1.97 0.50
N ASP A 288 1.05 0.79 0.47
CA ASP A 288 0.54 -0.43 -0.13
C ASP A 288 -0.30 -1.19 0.90
N LEU A 289 -1.62 -1.12 0.76
CA LEU A 289 -2.54 -1.76 1.70
C LEU A 289 -2.54 -3.28 1.55
N ASP A 290 -2.24 -3.79 0.36
CA ASP A 290 -2.25 -5.23 0.07
C ASP A 290 -1.04 -5.90 0.75
N ARG A 291 0.16 -5.31 0.62
CA ARG A 291 1.34 -5.72 1.39
C ARG A 291 1.17 -5.50 2.89
N GLY A 292 0.51 -4.40 3.28
CA GLY A 292 0.16 -4.13 4.66
C GLY A 292 -0.70 -5.23 5.29
N MET A 293 -1.67 -5.73 4.53
CA MET A 293 -2.51 -6.83 4.97
C MET A 293 -1.71 -8.13 5.12
N GLN A 294 -0.81 -8.44 4.16
CA GLN A 294 0.10 -9.58 4.29
C GLN A 294 0.97 -9.47 5.55
N ALA A 295 1.51 -8.27 5.83
CA ALA A 295 2.31 -8.01 7.02
C ALA A 295 1.51 -8.28 8.30
N PHE A 296 0.26 -7.82 8.40
CA PHE A 296 -0.57 -8.10 9.58
C PHE A 296 -0.95 -9.58 9.72
N LEU A 297 -1.20 -10.28 8.61
CA LEU A 297 -1.46 -11.73 8.65
C LEU A 297 -0.25 -12.50 9.18
N VAL A 298 0.96 -12.20 8.67
CA VAL A 298 2.22 -12.79 9.15
C VAL A 298 2.46 -12.45 10.62
N ASN A 299 2.36 -11.17 10.97
CA ASN A 299 2.61 -10.69 12.34
C ASN A 299 1.64 -11.27 13.37
N SER A 300 0.41 -11.59 12.95
CA SER A 300 -0.61 -12.17 13.82
C SER A 300 -0.52 -13.69 13.99
N LEU A 301 0.25 -14.39 13.17
CA LEU A 301 0.32 -15.85 13.16
C LEU A 301 1.04 -16.37 14.40
N GLN A 302 0.35 -17.22 15.17
CA GLN A 302 0.90 -17.90 16.34
C GLN A 302 0.61 -19.39 16.29
N LEU A 303 1.64 -20.17 16.65
CA LEU A 303 1.53 -21.60 16.89
C LEU A 303 1.26 -21.82 18.37
N HIS A 304 0.14 -22.44 18.71
CA HIS A 304 -0.18 -22.85 20.09
C HIS A 304 -0.11 -24.36 20.18
N THR A 305 0.81 -24.86 21.00
CA THR A 305 0.89 -26.27 21.38
C THR A 305 0.02 -26.49 22.61
N HIS A 306 -0.99 -27.35 22.48
CA HIS A 306 -1.79 -27.79 23.62
C HIS A 306 -1.51 -29.27 23.89
N SER A 307 -1.17 -29.63 25.13
CA SER A 307 -1.09 -31.02 25.58
C SER A 307 -2.46 -31.43 26.11
N GLU A 308 -3.27 -32.09 25.27
CA GLU A 308 -4.62 -32.52 25.66
C GLU A 308 -4.62 -33.91 26.34
N SER A 309 -3.47 -34.62 26.40
CA SER A 309 -3.22 -35.80 27.24
C SER A 309 -1.75 -36.25 27.05
N LYS A 310 -1.22 -37.14 27.90
CA LYS A 310 0.17 -37.66 27.86
C LYS A 310 0.63 -38.29 26.51
N GLN A 311 -0.21 -38.36 25.48
CA GLN A 311 0.12 -39.05 24.22
C GLN A 311 -0.07 -38.27 22.91
N LYS A 312 -0.69 -37.07 22.88
CA LYS A 312 -0.76 -36.28 21.62
C LYS A 312 -0.61 -34.78 21.86
N LEU A 313 0.46 -34.20 21.31
CA LEU A 313 0.63 -32.76 21.15
C LEU A 313 -0.18 -32.31 19.94
N HIS A 314 -1.26 -31.54 20.16
CA HIS A 314 -1.98 -30.89 19.07
C HIS A 314 -1.44 -29.47 18.88
N GLN A 315 -0.91 -29.20 17.69
CA GLN A 315 -0.58 -27.84 17.26
C GLN A 315 -1.84 -27.18 16.68
N ARG A 316 -2.25 -26.05 17.25
CA ARG A 316 -3.32 -25.20 16.73
C ARG A 316 -2.71 -23.89 16.22
N THR A 317 -3.15 -23.47 15.05
CA THR A 317 -2.79 -22.17 14.47
C THR A 317 -3.82 -21.12 14.89
N VAL A 318 -3.34 -19.96 15.31
CA VAL A 318 -4.20 -18.82 15.72
C VAL A 318 -3.69 -17.55 15.04
N LEU A 319 -4.61 -16.77 14.48
CA LEU A 319 -4.33 -15.41 14.01
C LEU A 319 -4.78 -14.41 15.07
N LYS A 320 -3.83 -13.78 15.77
CA LYS A 320 -4.12 -12.74 16.78
C LYS A 320 -4.16 -11.35 16.15
N LEU A 321 -5.10 -11.15 15.22
CA LEU A 321 -5.33 -9.85 14.61
C LEU A 321 -5.84 -8.85 15.64
N HIS A 322 -5.45 -7.58 15.51
CA HIS A 322 -5.96 -6.51 16.35
C HIS A 322 -7.49 -6.39 16.20
N ALA A 323 -8.21 -6.11 17.30
CA ALA A 323 -9.68 -6.08 17.32
C ALA A 323 -10.30 -5.11 16.30
N ALA A 324 -9.60 -4.03 15.95
CA ALA A 324 -10.03 -3.11 14.88
C ALA A 324 -9.94 -3.73 13.47
N LEU A 325 -8.98 -4.63 13.24
CA LEU A 325 -8.71 -5.25 11.94
C LEU A 325 -9.46 -6.57 11.72
N THR A 326 -9.78 -7.31 12.79
CA THR A 326 -10.40 -8.64 12.70
C THR A 326 -11.65 -8.65 11.82
N PRO A 327 -11.76 -9.54 10.81
CA PRO A 327 -12.92 -9.55 9.90
C PRO A 327 -14.21 -10.00 10.60
N VAL A 328 -14.10 -10.94 11.54
CA VAL A 328 -15.21 -11.42 12.37
C VAL A 328 -14.94 -11.00 13.81
N LYS A 329 -15.86 -10.22 14.39
CA LYS A 329 -15.71 -9.71 15.77
C LYS A 329 -16.21 -10.69 16.81
N VAL A 330 -17.35 -11.33 16.55
CA VAL A 330 -18.00 -12.27 17.46
C VAL A 330 -18.47 -13.48 16.66
N ALA A 331 -18.24 -14.68 17.19
CA ALA A 331 -18.85 -15.90 16.73
C ALA A 331 -19.89 -16.35 17.75
N LEU A 332 -21.13 -16.50 17.31
CA LEU A 332 -22.22 -17.04 18.12
C LEU A 332 -22.42 -18.49 17.72
N ASP A 333 -22.33 -19.40 18.69
CA ASP A 333 -22.58 -20.82 18.50
C ASP A 333 -23.66 -21.29 19.48
N VAL A 334 -24.42 -22.32 19.08
CA VAL A 334 -25.50 -22.89 19.88
C VAL A 334 -25.00 -24.16 20.56
N GLY A 335 -24.98 -24.16 21.89
CA GLY A 335 -24.69 -25.37 22.67
C GLY A 335 -25.80 -26.43 22.57
N GLN A 336 -25.63 -27.54 23.30
CA GLN A 336 -26.65 -28.58 23.33
C GLN A 336 -27.92 -28.10 24.05
N GLY A 337 -29.07 -28.13 23.36
CA GLY A 337 -30.37 -27.76 23.91
C GLY A 337 -31.45 -27.63 22.83
N PRO A 338 -32.69 -27.22 23.20
CA PRO A 338 -33.80 -27.06 22.26
C PRO A 338 -33.52 -25.94 21.25
N ILE A 339 -33.29 -26.33 20.00
CA ILE A 339 -32.82 -25.45 18.90
C ILE A 339 -33.79 -24.28 18.63
N SER A 340 -35.09 -24.49 18.79
CA SER A 340 -36.12 -23.46 18.53
C SER A 340 -36.02 -22.27 19.48
N GLU A 341 -35.83 -22.54 20.78
CA GLU A 341 -35.72 -21.51 21.82
C GLU A 341 -34.36 -20.80 21.75
N LEU A 342 -33.29 -21.59 21.53
CA LEU A 342 -31.93 -21.04 21.42
C LEU A 342 -31.76 -20.12 20.21
N ARG A 343 -32.37 -20.47 19.06
CA ARG A 343 -32.38 -19.58 17.89
C ARG A 343 -33.20 -18.31 18.15
N GLN A 344 -34.35 -18.41 18.82
CA GLN A 344 -35.18 -17.24 19.13
C GLN A 344 -34.43 -16.24 20.04
N VAL A 345 -33.60 -16.74 20.96
CA VAL A 345 -32.73 -15.92 21.81
C VAL A 345 -31.54 -15.34 21.02
N GLN A 346 -31.01 -16.03 20.01
CA GLN A 346 -29.90 -15.54 19.19
C GLN A 346 -30.30 -14.44 18.19
N MET A 347 -31.52 -14.46 17.64
CA MET A 347 -31.95 -13.51 16.61
C MET A 347 -31.78 -12.02 16.99
N PRO A 348 -32.12 -11.58 18.22
CA PRO A 348 -31.84 -10.22 18.67
C PRO A 348 -30.34 -9.88 18.67
N PHE A 349 -29.46 -10.81 19.05
CA PHE A 349 -28.02 -10.59 19.04
C PHE A 349 -27.46 -10.43 17.62
N TYR A 350 -28.00 -11.14 16.63
CA TYR A 350 -27.64 -10.93 15.23
C TYR A 350 -28.01 -9.52 14.74
N SER A 351 -29.15 -8.97 15.18
CA SER A 351 -29.54 -7.59 14.81
C SER A 351 -28.70 -6.52 15.50
N ALA A 352 -28.23 -6.78 16.73
CA ALA A 352 -27.41 -5.84 17.50
C ALA A 352 -25.91 -5.88 17.13
N ALA A 353 -25.42 -7.01 16.62
CA ALA A 353 -24.01 -7.20 16.24
C ALA A 353 -23.62 -6.61 14.88
N VAL A 354 -24.55 -5.98 14.15
CA VAL A 354 -24.35 -5.39 12.81
C VAL A 354 -23.89 -3.92 12.87
N VAL A 355 -23.69 -3.33 14.06
CA VAL A 355 -23.28 -1.92 14.22
C VAL A 355 -21.77 -1.75 14.33
#